data_AF-A0A9N9RV24-F1
#
_entry.id   AF-A0A9N9RV24-F1
#
_cell.length_a   1.000
_cell.length_b   1.000
_cell.length_c   1.000
_cell.angle_alpha   90.00
_cell.angle_beta   90.00
_cell.angle_gamma   90.00
#
_symmetry.space_group_name_H-M   'P 1'
#
loop_
_entity.id
_entity.type
_entity.pdbx_description
1 polymer ?
#
loop_
_entity_poly.entity_id
_entity_poly.type
_entity_poly.pdbx_seq_one_letter_code
_entity_poly.pdbx_strand_id
1 'polypeptide(L)'
;MSEFQNLTKDPELLSKNFADFSFSILTIKQHISIAILIHSVRGKTMLRNCQRIFLRIYSPKSLIHSHYSNMSSALVILPSGAEEIEFVGTVDLLRRAGITVTVGGLDGKDPVKCSRDVLIVPDVDLKDVAKSQFDAIVLPGGLGAAKSMSESSLTGEILKNQEKEGKLIAAICASPAMVFKAHEIGQNKKITCYPSFKDDLGSKYTFVDEKVVQDGQLITSQGPSTVFDFALKVIEHLCGKDKSDTVAKQILYK
;
A
#
# COMPACT_ATOMS: atom_id res chain seq x y z
N MET A 1 7.34 28.51 -13.51
CA MET A 1 6.07 29.20 -13.86
C MET A 1 5.82 29.25 -15.38
N SER A 2 6.30 28.28 -16.16
CA SER A 2 6.04 28.20 -17.62
C SER A 2 5.57 26.82 -18.12
N GLU A 3 5.39 25.83 -17.23
CA GLU A 3 4.83 24.51 -17.61
C GLU A 3 3.37 24.29 -17.18
N PHE A 4 2.79 25.19 -16.37
CA PHE A 4 1.37 25.13 -15.99
C PHE A 4 0.39 25.64 -17.06
N GLN A 5 0.89 26.19 -18.17
CA GLN A 5 0.06 26.78 -19.22
C GLN A 5 -0.23 25.87 -20.42
N ASN A 6 0.29 24.64 -20.46
CA ASN A 6 0.04 23.71 -21.57
C ASN A 6 -1.00 22.60 -21.28
N LEU A 7 -1.60 22.56 -20.09
CA LEU A 7 -2.63 21.59 -19.70
C LEU A 7 -4.07 21.97 -20.14
N THR A 8 -4.24 23.04 -20.91
CA THR A 8 -5.56 23.58 -21.29
C THR A 8 -5.99 23.27 -22.73
N LYS A 9 -5.28 22.41 -23.46
CA LYS A 9 -5.55 22.18 -24.89
C LYS A 9 -6.38 20.94 -25.24
N ASP A 10 -6.82 20.15 -24.25
CA ASP A 10 -7.66 18.97 -24.51
C ASP A 10 -8.84 18.86 -23.52
N PRO A 11 -10.06 19.26 -23.94
CA PRO A 11 -11.27 19.17 -23.12
C PRO A 11 -11.70 17.74 -22.75
N GLU A 12 -11.29 16.72 -23.51
CA GLU A 12 -11.65 15.31 -23.23
C GLU A 12 -10.77 14.68 -22.14
N LEU A 13 -9.53 15.14 -21.99
CA LEU A 13 -8.61 14.70 -20.94
C LEU A 13 -8.99 15.29 -19.57
N LEU A 14 -9.52 16.53 -19.58
CA LEU A 14 -10.07 17.20 -18.40
C LEU A 14 -11.37 16.57 -17.91
N SER A 15 -12.24 16.08 -18.81
CA SER A 15 -13.52 15.49 -18.41
C SER A 15 -13.37 14.11 -17.74
N LYS A 16 -12.37 13.30 -18.14
CA LYS A 16 -12.08 12.00 -17.52
C LYS A 16 -11.47 12.09 -16.12
N ASN A 17 -10.61 13.08 -15.86
CA ASN A 17 -10.00 13.29 -14.54
C ASN A 17 -10.90 14.04 -13.55
N PHE A 18 -11.99 14.66 -14.01
CA PHE A 18 -12.99 15.32 -13.15
C PHE A 18 -14.22 14.46 -12.85
N ALA A 19 -14.38 13.29 -13.48
CA ALA A 19 -15.55 12.44 -13.28
C ALA A 19 -15.71 12.00 -11.80
N ASP A 20 -14.61 11.63 -11.15
CA ASP A 20 -14.64 11.21 -9.73
C ASP A 20 -14.77 12.39 -8.75
N PHE A 21 -14.31 13.58 -9.13
CA PHE A 21 -14.44 14.79 -8.30
C PHE A 21 -15.83 15.44 -8.42
N SER A 22 -16.47 15.27 -9.59
CA SER A 22 -17.77 15.86 -9.90
C SER A 22 -18.93 15.16 -9.19
N PHE A 23 -18.83 13.86 -8.91
CA PHE A 23 -19.89 13.10 -8.23
C PHE A 23 -20.12 13.60 -6.79
N SER A 24 -19.04 13.92 -6.07
CA SER A 24 -19.11 14.46 -4.71
C SER A 24 -19.66 15.89 -4.68
N ILE A 25 -19.26 16.74 -5.62
CA ILE A 25 -19.74 18.13 -5.71
C ILE A 25 -21.20 18.19 -6.18
N LEU A 26 -21.62 17.31 -7.09
CA LEU A 26 -23.00 17.25 -7.58
C LEU A 26 -23.97 16.81 -6.47
N THR A 27 -23.57 15.86 -5.64
CA THR A 27 -24.36 15.39 -4.47
C THR A 27 -24.49 16.53 -3.44
N ILE A 28 -23.41 17.26 -3.17
CA ILE A 28 -23.44 18.42 -2.27
C ILE A 28 -24.31 19.56 -2.83
N LYS A 29 -24.22 19.85 -4.13
CA LYS A 29 -25.03 20.89 -4.80
C LYS A 29 -26.52 20.53 -4.84
N GLN A 30 -26.87 19.26 -5.07
CA GLN A 30 -28.26 18.79 -5.02
C GLN A 30 -28.85 18.91 -3.61
N HIS A 31 -28.08 18.57 -2.56
CA HIS A 31 -28.54 18.71 -1.18
C HIS A 31 -28.67 20.16 -0.70
N ILE A 32 -27.77 21.05 -1.11
CA ILE A 32 -27.88 22.49 -0.82
C ILE A 32 -29.09 23.09 -1.55
N SER A 33 -29.37 22.66 -2.78
CA SER A 33 -30.54 23.12 -3.54
C SER A 33 -31.87 22.68 -2.91
N ILE A 34 -31.94 21.46 -2.37
CA ILE A 34 -33.12 20.96 -1.63
C ILE A 34 -33.31 21.74 -0.31
N ALA A 35 -32.22 22.05 0.40
CA ALA A 35 -32.27 22.82 1.64
C ALA A 35 -32.76 24.27 1.42
N ILE A 36 -32.37 24.90 0.30
CA ILE A 36 -32.83 26.24 -0.10
C ILE A 36 -34.30 26.20 -0.53
N LEU A 37 -34.72 25.16 -1.27
CA LEU A 37 -36.11 25.00 -1.71
C LEU A 37 -37.08 24.80 -0.53
N ILE A 38 -36.67 24.06 0.51
CA ILE A 38 -37.45 23.89 1.74
C ILE A 38 -37.55 25.21 2.53
N HIS A 39 -36.51 26.06 2.47
CA HIS A 39 -36.52 27.40 3.09
C HIS A 39 -37.51 28.36 2.43
N SER A 40 -37.80 28.17 1.13
CA SER A 40 -38.64 29.07 0.34
C SER A 40 -40.15 28.80 0.46
N VAL A 41 -40.58 27.65 1.01
CA VAL A 41 -41.98 27.19 0.82
C VAL A 41 -42.83 27.08 2.10
N ARG A 42 -42.31 27.13 3.34
CA ARG A 42 -43.18 26.97 4.54
C ARG A 42 -42.87 27.87 5.72
N GLY A 43 -43.95 28.43 6.30
CA GLY A 43 -43.97 29.43 7.36
C GLY A 43 -43.27 29.04 8.67
N LYS A 44 -42.88 30.09 9.40
CA LYS A 44 -41.84 30.18 10.45
C LYS A 44 -42.01 29.30 11.71
N THR A 45 -43.06 28.50 11.85
CA THR A 45 -43.37 27.83 13.13
C THR A 45 -42.95 26.35 13.18
N MET A 46 -42.63 25.72 12.05
CA MET A 46 -42.12 24.33 12.00
C MET A 46 -40.60 24.23 11.79
N LEU A 47 -39.85 25.34 11.93
CA LEU A 47 -38.42 25.37 11.63
C LEU A 47 -37.51 24.95 12.79
N ARG A 48 -37.91 25.10 14.05
CA ARG A 48 -37.01 24.84 15.19
C ARG A 48 -36.76 23.35 15.46
N ASN A 49 -37.75 22.48 15.19
CA ASN A 49 -37.57 21.04 15.36
C ASN A 49 -36.91 20.36 14.13
N CYS A 50 -37.18 20.85 12.91
CA CYS A 50 -36.51 20.33 11.71
C CYS A 50 -35.04 20.78 11.59
N GLN A 51 -34.67 22.00 12.02
CA GLN A 51 -33.26 22.44 12.02
C GLN A 51 -32.39 21.62 12.98
N ARG A 52 -32.92 21.18 14.13
CA ARG A 52 -32.20 20.31 15.07
C ARG A 52 -32.00 18.90 14.54
N ILE A 53 -32.92 18.39 13.73
CA ILE A 53 -32.78 17.07 13.08
C ILE A 53 -31.83 17.18 11.88
N PHE A 54 -31.92 18.25 11.08
CA PHE A 54 -31.09 18.42 9.88
C PHE A 54 -29.61 18.71 10.20
N LEU A 55 -29.31 19.51 11.23
CA LEU A 55 -27.93 19.75 11.69
C LEU A 55 -27.30 18.54 12.41
N ARG A 56 -28.12 17.60 12.89
CA ARG A 56 -27.65 16.36 13.53
C ARG A 56 -27.43 15.23 12.52
N ILE A 57 -28.13 15.26 11.38
CA ILE A 57 -27.97 14.29 10.28
C ILE A 57 -26.86 14.74 9.30
N TYR A 58 -26.67 16.04 9.07
CA TYR A 58 -25.68 16.59 8.14
C TYR A 58 -24.72 17.58 8.82
N SER A 59 -23.98 17.11 9.84
CA SER A 59 -22.76 17.81 10.23
C SER A 59 -21.67 17.48 9.21
N PRO A 60 -21.15 18.45 8.43
CA PRO A 60 -20.06 18.17 7.48
C PRO A 60 -18.80 17.62 8.17
N LYS A 61 -18.66 17.83 9.49
CA LYS A 61 -17.55 17.25 10.26
C LYS A 61 -17.58 15.73 10.34
N SER A 62 -18.74 15.06 10.32
CA SER A 62 -18.79 13.58 10.40
C SER A 62 -18.59 12.90 9.05
N LEU A 63 -19.04 13.52 7.94
CA LEU A 63 -18.85 12.97 6.60
C LEU A 63 -17.43 13.20 6.05
N ILE A 64 -16.80 14.33 6.34
CA ILE A 64 -15.44 14.61 5.87
C ILE A 64 -14.40 13.83 6.70
N HIS A 65 -14.65 13.65 8.01
CA HIS A 65 -13.77 12.87 8.88
C HIS A 65 -13.87 11.36 8.65
N SER A 66 -14.95 10.87 8.03
CA SER A 66 -15.10 9.48 7.61
C SER A 66 -14.37 9.15 6.30
N HIS A 67 -14.20 10.11 5.40
CA HIS A 67 -13.56 9.89 4.10
C HIS A 67 -12.03 10.11 4.12
N TYR A 68 -11.52 10.82 5.12
CA TYR A 68 -10.09 10.84 5.48
C TYR A 68 -9.76 9.72 6.47
N SER A 69 -10.34 8.53 6.27
CA SER A 69 -9.79 7.29 6.85
C SER A 69 -8.30 7.26 6.51
N ASN A 70 -7.43 7.22 7.53
CA ASN A 70 -5.97 7.18 7.37
C ASN A 70 -5.60 6.29 6.19
N MET A 71 -5.19 6.89 5.07
CA MET A 71 -4.76 6.14 3.90
C MET A 71 -3.51 5.38 4.30
N SER A 72 -3.56 4.05 4.26
CA SER A 72 -2.41 3.21 4.59
C SER A 72 -1.24 3.55 3.67
N SER A 73 -0.04 3.39 4.19
CA SER A 73 1.22 3.70 3.52
C SER A 73 2.14 2.48 3.51
N ALA A 74 2.88 2.29 2.43
CA ALA A 74 3.83 1.19 2.30
C ALA A 74 5.14 1.68 1.69
N LEU A 75 6.26 1.23 2.26
CA LEU A 75 7.58 1.33 1.65
C LEU A 75 7.92 0.00 1.00
N VAL A 76 8.13 0.00 -0.31
CA VAL A 76 8.65 -1.17 -1.05
C VAL A 76 10.12 -0.88 -1.37
N ILE A 77 11.03 -1.70 -0.82
CA ILE A 77 12.46 -1.52 -1.03
C ILE A 77 12.84 -2.13 -2.39
N LEU A 78 13.51 -1.34 -3.24
CA LEU A 78 13.97 -1.76 -4.57
C LEU A 78 15.51 -1.85 -4.59
N PRO A 79 16.07 -3.04 -4.37
CA PRO A 79 17.51 -3.30 -4.54
C PRO A 79 17.84 -3.83 -5.95
N SER A 80 19.10 -3.67 -6.37
CA SER A 80 19.63 -4.35 -7.55
C SER A 80 19.40 -5.86 -7.50
N GLY A 81 18.97 -6.45 -8.61
CA GLY A 81 18.66 -7.87 -8.71
C GLY A 81 17.33 -8.29 -8.07
N ALA A 82 16.42 -7.35 -7.80
CA ALA A 82 15.03 -7.65 -7.43
C ALA A 82 14.33 -8.48 -8.51
N GLU A 83 13.49 -9.41 -8.08
CA GLU A 83 12.58 -10.12 -8.98
C GLU A 83 11.44 -9.16 -9.40
N GLU A 84 11.43 -8.81 -10.68
CA GLU A 84 10.58 -7.75 -11.22
C GLU A 84 9.08 -8.07 -11.20
N ILE A 85 8.67 -9.34 -11.32
CA ILE A 85 7.27 -9.74 -11.24
C ILE A 85 6.78 -9.61 -9.79
N GLU A 86 7.59 -10.06 -8.84
CA GLU A 86 7.30 -9.95 -7.40
C GLU A 86 7.20 -8.49 -6.97
N PHE A 87 8.15 -7.66 -7.43
CA PHE A 87 8.18 -6.22 -7.12
C PHE A 87 7.01 -5.47 -7.76
N VAL A 88 6.85 -5.55 -9.10
CA VAL A 88 5.83 -4.78 -9.82
C VAL A 88 4.43 -5.25 -9.46
N GLY A 89 4.22 -6.57 -9.37
CA GLY A 89 2.93 -7.13 -8.97
C GLY A 89 2.50 -6.64 -7.60
N THR A 90 3.42 -6.58 -6.64
CA THR A 90 3.10 -6.05 -5.31
C THR A 90 2.80 -4.55 -5.35
N VAL A 91 3.66 -3.73 -5.96
CA VAL A 91 3.46 -2.27 -6.05
C VAL A 91 2.14 -1.92 -6.74
N ASP A 92 1.82 -2.59 -7.86
CA ASP A 92 0.60 -2.37 -8.63
C ASP A 92 -0.65 -2.66 -7.78
N LEU A 93 -0.73 -3.83 -7.14
CA LEU A 93 -1.90 -4.21 -6.34
C LEU A 93 -2.09 -3.31 -5.12
N LEU A 94 -1.01 -2.94 -4.41
CA LEU A 94 -1.09 -2.01 -3.28
C LEU A 94 -1.62 -0.64 -3.74
N ARG A 95 -1.15 -0.11 -4.87
CA ARG A 95 -1.65 1.14 -5.45
C ARG A 95 -3.12 1.04 -5.88
N ARG A 96 -3.56 -0.09 -6.45
CA ARG A 96 -4.98 -0.35 -6.76
C ARG A 96 -5.88 -0.35 -5.53
N ALA A 97 -5.35 -0.76 -4.37
CA ALA A 97 -6.07 -0.71 -3.11
C ALA A 97 -6.23 0.71 -2.54
N GLY A 98 -5.52 1.70 -3.11
CA GLY A 98 -5.46 3.07 -2.60
C GLY A 98 -4.40 3.27 -1.51
N ILE A 99 -3.46 2.33 -1.36
CA ILE A 99 -2.33 2.46 -0.44
C ILE A 99 -1.32 3.43 -1.04
N THR A 100 -0.81 4.35 -0.23
CA THR A 100 0.26 5.27 -0.64
C THR A 100 1.59 4.51 -0.65
N VAL A 101 2.02 4.06 -1.83
CA VAL A 101 3.25 3.28 -2.00
C VAL A 101 4.42 4.17 -2.35
N THR A 102 5.47 4.14 -1.54
CA THR A 102 6.79 4.71 -1.83
C THR A 102 7.74 3.60 -2.25
N VAL A 103 8.35 3.73 -3.43
CA VAL A 103 9.44 2.87 -3.88
C VAL A 103 10.78 3.48 -3.48
N GLY A 104 11.46 2.87 -2.51
CA GLY A 104 12.77 3.31 -2.04
C GLY A 104 13.89 2.50 -2.70
N GLY A 105 14.68 3.13 -3.56
CA GLY A 105 15.84 2.50 -4.18
C GLY A 105 16.96 2.30 -3.15
N LEU A 106 17.36 1.05 -2.92
CA LEU A 106 18.43 0.73 -1.96
C LEU A 106 19.78 1.31 -2.42
N ASP A 107 20.03 1.29 -3.73
CA ASP A 107 21.28 1.71 -4.35
C ASP A 107 21.27 3.21 -4.76
N GLY A 108 20.17 3.94 -4.51
CA GLY A 108 20.01 5.35 -4.86
C GLY A 108 18.76 5.65 -5.67
N LYS A 109 18.76 6.76 -6.43
CA LYS A 109 17.63 7.21 -7.28
C LYS A 109 17.73 6.77 -8.74
N ASP A 110 18.84 6.19 -9.13
CA ASP A 110 19.08 5.77 -10.51
C ASP A 110 18.22 4.54 -10.86
N PRO A 111 17.97 4.27 -12.16
CA PRO A 111 17.27 3.07 -12.59
C PRO A 111 17.95 1.81 -12.05
N VAL A 112 17.19 0.97 -11.37
CA VAL A 112 17.65 -0.29 -10.79
C VAL A 112 17.44 -1.40 -11.79
N LYS A 113 18.50 -2.20 -12.00
CA LYS A 113 18.45 -3.39 -12.85
C LYS A 113 17.96 -4.60 -12.06
N CYS A 114 16.79 -5.10 -12.43
CA CYS A 114 16.16 -6.28 -11.86
C CYS A 114 16.81 -7.58 -12.36
N SER A 115 16.32 -8.70 -11.84
CA SER A 115 16.92 -10.01 -12.01
C SER A 115 16.89 -10.55 -13.44
N ARG A 116 15.91 -10.14 -14.27
CA ARG A 116 15.82 -10.48 -15.71
C ARG A 116 15.98 -9.23 -16.57
N ASP A 117 16.88 -8.35 -16.13
CA ASP A 117 17.35 -7.16 -16.85
C ASP A 117 16.31 -6.05 -17.07
N VAL A 118 15.10 -6.14 -16.48
CA VAL A 118 14.14 -5.04 -16.45
C VAL A 118 14.72 -3.87 -15.65
N LEU A 119 14.56 -2.65 -16.15
CA LEU A 119 14.97 -1.42 -15.46
C LEU A 119 13.76 -0.77 -14.80
N ILE A 120 13.85 -0.51 -13.49
CA ILE A 120 12.80 0.16 -12.71
C ILE A 120 13.39 1.39 -12.03
N VAL A 121 12.72 2.54 -12.18
CA VAL A 121 13.12 3.79 -11.53
C VAL A 121 12.44 3.88 -10.15
N PRO A 122 13.19 4.01 -9.05
CA PRO A 122 12.60 4.22 -7.73
C PRO A 122 11.98 5.62 -7.60
N ASP A 123 11.03 5.79 -6.68
CA ASP A 123 10.44 7.09 -6.38
C ASP A 123 11.44 7.98 -5.62
N VAL A 124 12.20 7.38 -4.70
CA VAL A 124 13.16 8.06 -3.81
C VAL A 124 14.40 7.20 -3.55
N ASP A 125 15.45 7.85 -3.03
CA ASP A 125 16.57 7.13 -2.41
C ASP A 125 16.06 6.59 -1.06
N LEU A 126 16.33 5.32 -0.76
CA LEU A 126 15.89 4.71 0.50
C LEU A 126 16.36 5.51 1.72
N LYS A 127 17.56 6.12 1.66
CA LYS A 127 18.11 6.90 2.78
C LYS A 127 17.28 8.13 3.12
N ASP A 128 16.58 8.71 2.14
CA ASP A 128 15.79 9.93 2.30
C ASP A 128 14.51 9.66 3.12
N VAL A 129 14.07 8.39 3.18
CA VAL A 129 12.85 7.96 3.87
C VAL A 129 13.12 6.98 5.01
N ALA A 130 14.38 6.74 5.37
CA ALA A 130 14.78 5.77 6.39
C ALA A 130 14.18 6.01 7.79
N LYS A 131 13.85 7.28 8.10
CA LYS A 131 13.22 7.70 9.36
C LYS A 131 11.72 7.94 9.24
N SER A 132 11.18 7.81 8.03
CA SER A 132 9.75 7.94 7.78
C SER A 132 9.00 6.74 8.35
N GLN A 133 7.72 6.95 8.64
CA GLN A 133 6.85 5.96 9.23
C GLN A 133 5.95 5.39 8.13
N PHE A 134 5.88 4.06 8.02
CA PHE A 134 5.02 3.38 7.07
C PHE A 134 4.19 2.32 7.78
N ASP A 135 2.96 2.09 7.32
CA ASP A 135 2.11 1.02 7.88
C ASP A 135 2.64 -0.36 7.49
N ALA A 136 3.35 -0.46 6.37
CA ALA A 136 4.05 -1.67 5.93
C ALA A 136 5.42 -1.39 5.31
N ILE A 137 6.37 -2.29 5.57
CA ILE A 137 7.61 -2.44 4.80
C ILE A 137 7.53 -3.72 3.99
N VAL A 138 7.83 -3.64 2.70
CA VAL A 138 7.73 -4.77 1.76
C VAL A 138 9.10 -5.06 1.13
N LEU A 139 9.51 -6.33 1.19
CA LEU A 139 10.77 -6.84 0.65
C LEU A 139 10.49 -7.78 -0.53
N PRO A 140 10.81 -7.40 -1.77
CA PRO A 140 10.73 -8.31 -2.92
C PRO A 140 11.80 -9.41 -2.79
N GLY A 141 11.66 -10.49 -3.55
CA GLY A 141 12.68 -11.50 -3.67
C GLY A 141 13.68 -11.23 -4.78
N GLY A 142 14.26 -12.32 -5.30
CA GLY A 142 15.46 -12.33 -6.12
C GLY A 142 16.70 -12.55 -5.27
N LEU A 143 17.59 -13.44 -5.71
CA LEU A 143 18.81 -13.76 -4.95
C LEU A 143 19.73 -12.55 -4.79
N GLY A 144 19.87 -11.73 -5.83
CA GLY A 144 20.63 -10.48 -5.78
C GLY A 144 20.05 -9.50 -4.77
N ALA A 145 18.73 -9.28 -4.84
CA ALA A 145 18.01 -8.42 -3.91
C ALA A 145 18.12 -8.87 -2.45
N ALA A 146 17.86 -10.15 -2.18
CA ALA A 146 17.92 -10.72 -0.84
C ALA A 146 19.33 -10.58 -0.27
N LYS A 147 20.37 -10.84 -1.07
CA LYS A 147 21.77 -10.62 -0.66
C LYS A 147 22.05 -9.15 -0.33
N SER A 148 21.74 -8.23 -1.25
CA SER A 148 21.99 -6.79 -1.03
C SER A 148 21.26 -6.25 0.20
N MET A 149 20.03 -6.70 0.45
CA MET A 149 19.26 -6.32 1.63
C MET A 149 19.81 -6.93 2.92
N SER A 150 20.28 -8.19 2.90
CA SER A 150 20.94 -8.82 4.06
C SER A 150 22.24 -8.12 4.45
N GLU A 151 23.00 -7.61 3.48
CA GLU A 151 24.28 -6.92 3.71
C GLU A 151 24.09 -5.43 4.10
N SER A 152 22.92 -4.85 3.83
CA SER A 152 22.59 -3.45 4.11
C SER A 152 22.23 -3.22 5.58
N SER A 153 23.05 -2.46 6.30
CA SER A 153 22.73 -1.99 7.65
C SER A 153 21.49 -1.09 7.68
N LEU A 154 21.30 -0.27 6.63
CA LEU A 154 20.14 0.59 6.48
C LEU A 154 18.83 -0.22 6.43
N THR A 155 18.82 -1.33 5.68
CA THR A 155 17.68 -2.24 5.64
C THR A 155 17.41 -2.83 7.01
N GLY A 156 18.45 -3.28 7.72
CA GLY A 156 18.33 -3.80 9.07
C GLY A 156 17.75 -2.79 10.07
N GLU A 157 18.19 -1.54 10.01
CA GLU A 157 17.67 -0.45 10.87
C GLU A 157 16.19 -0.17 10.61
N ILE A 158 15.79 -0.06 9.33
CA ILE A 158 14.39 0.15 8.94
C ILE A 158 13.50 -0.99 9.47
N LEU A 159 13.91 -2.24 9.25
CA LEU A 159 13.12 -3.41 9.66
C LEU A 159 13.00 -3.54 11.18
N LYS A 160 14.09 -3.32 11.92
CA LYS A 160 14.08 -3.37 13.39
C LYS A 160 13.19 -2.28 13.99
N ASN A 161 13.20 -1.08 13.40
CA ASN A 161 12.30 0.00 13.83
C ASN A 161 10.83 -0.36 13.54
N GLN A 162 10.54 -0.90 12.35
CA GLN A 162 9.19 -1.35 11.98
C GLN A 162 8.66 -2.44 12.92
N GLU A 163 9.50 -3.42 13.25
CA GLU A 163 9.15 -4.50 14.18
C GLU A 163 8.89 -3.97 15.59
N LYS A 164 9.75 -3.05 16.07
CA LYS A 164 9.59 -2.41 17.38
C LYS A 164 8.28 -1.62 17.49
N GLU A 165 7.84 -1.03 16.39
CA GLU A 165 6.56 -0.31 16.31
C GLU A 165 5.34 -1.22 16.17
N GLY A 166 5.56 -2.54 15.99
CA GLY A 166 4.47 -3.50 15.79
C GLY A 166 3.72 -3.30 14.48
N LYS A 167 4.40 -2.80 13.44
CA LYS A 167 3.81 -2.58 12.11
C LYS A 167 4.20 -3.68 11.13
N LEU A 168 3.50 -3.74 10.00
CA LEU A 168 3.61 -4.85 9.07
C LEU A 168 5.00 -4.89 8.41
N ILE A 169 5.59 -6.09 8.38
CA ILE A 169 6.73 -6.45 7.54
C ILE A 169 6.27 -7.59 6.62
N ALA A 170 6.39 -7.38 5.31
CA ALA A 170 6.00 -8.35 4.30
C ALA A 170 7.21 -8.71 3.43
N ALA A 171 7.49 -10.00 3.22
CA ALA A 171 8.62 -10.43 2.42
C ALA A 171 8.28 -11.65 1.55
N ILE A 172 8.84 -11.74 0.35
CA ILE A 172 8.56 -12.84 -0.58
C ILE A 172 9.84 -13.52 -1.05
N CYS A 173 9.72 -14.81 -1.39
CA CYS A 173 10.75 -15.59 -2.07
C CYS A 173 12.01 -15.79 -1.23
N ALA A 174 13.18 -15.32 -1.65
CA ALA A 174 14.45 -15.48 -0.92
C ALA A 174 14.55 -14.56 0.31
N SER A 175 13.85 -13.43 0.31
CA SER A 175 13.99 -12.40 1.33
C SER A 175 13.60 -12.84 2.75
N PRO A 176 12.50 -13.60 2.97
CA PRO A 176 12.21 -14.15 4.30
C PRO A 176 13.35 -14.96 4.91
N ALA A 177 14.03 -15.79 4.11
CA ALA A 177 15.08 -16.67 4.63
C ALA A 177 16.42 -15.93 4.85
N MET A 178 16.79 -15.04 3.93
CA MET A 178 18.08 -14.36 3.98
C MET A 178 18.05 -13.08 4.82
N VAL A 179 17.05 -12.22 4.62
CA VAL A 179 17.01 -10.88 5.22
C VAL A 179 16.58 -10.95 6.68
N PHE A 180 15.55 -11.74 7.00
CA PHE A 180 15.12 -11.88 8.40
C PHE A 180 16.17 -12.57 9.25
N LYS A 181 16.90 -13.57 8.70
CA LYS A 181 18.02 -14.19 9.41
C LYS A 181 19.16 -13.21 9.66
N ALA A 182 19.55 -12.43 8.65
CA ALA A 182 20.65 -11.47 8.77
C ALA A 182 20.35 -10.35 9.79
N HIS A 183 19.11 -9.87 9.83
CA HIS A 183 18.70 -8.75 10.67
C HIS A 183 17.91 -9.15 11.93
N GLU A 184 17.74 -10.45 12.14
CA GLU A 184 17.06 -11.06 13.29
C GLU A 184 15.59 -10.66 13.48
N ILE A 185 14.87 -10.50 12.36
CA ILE A 185 13.47 -10.04 12.32
C ILE A 185 12.49 -11.20 12.49
N GLY A 186 11.52 -11.08 13.39
CA GLY A 186 10.43 -12.04 13.53
C GLY A 186 10.88 -13.39 14.11
N GLN A 187 11.86 -13.39 15.00
CA GLN A 187 12.35 -14.64 15.61
C GLN A 187 11.21 -15.43 16.29
N ASN A 188 11.27 -16.75 16.12
CA ASN A 188 10.29 -17.75 16.59
C ASN A 188 8.92 -17.69 15.91
N LYS A 189 8.81 -17.02 14.76
CA LYS A 189 7.57 -16.93 13.97
C LYS A 189 7.45 -18.04 12.94
N LYS A 190 6.21 -18.31 12.53
CA LYS A 190 5.90 -19.12 11.35
C LYS A 190 6.08 -18.29 10.09
N ILE A 191 6.87 -18.78 9.14
CA ILE A 191 7.07 -18.12 7.85
C ILE A 191 7.17 -19.16 6.72
N THR A 192 6.96 -18.69 5.50
CA THR A 192 7.32 -19.42 4.28
C THR A 192 8.42 -18.65 3.53
N CYS A 193 9.04 -19.29 2.55
CA CYS A 193 10.05 -18.70 1.68
C CYS A 193 10.11 -19.51 0.38
N TYR A 194 10.93 -19.06 -0.55
CA TYR A 194 11.21 -19.86 -1.75
C TYR A 194 11.79 -21.22 -1.34
N PRO A 195 11.30 -22.36 -1.87
CA PRO A 195 11.61 -23.68 -1.33
C PRO A 195 13.09 -24.01 -1.19
N SER A 196 13.95 -23.52 -2.10
CA SER A 196 15.39 -23.77 -2.04
C SER A 196 16.10 -23.10 -0.86
N PHE A 197 15.47 -22.14 -0.19
CA PHE A 197 16.01 -21.44 0.99
C PHE A 197 15.40 -21.94 2.31
N LYS A 198 14.56 -22.97 2.27
CA LYS A 198 13.92 -23.53 3.48
C LYS A 198 14.96 -23.91 4.53
N ASP A 199 16.05 -24.55 4.10
CA ASP A 199 17.09 -25.03 5.02
C ASP A 199 17.94 -23.87 5.58
N ASP A 200 17.92 -22.70 4.93
CA ASP A 200 18.64 -21.51 5.41
C ASP A 200 17.97 -20.85 6.62
N LEU A 201 16.66 -21.09 6.84
CA LEU A 201 15.90 -20.52 7.95
C LEU A 201 16.48 -20.89 9.33
N GLY A 202 17.09 -22.07 9.43
CA GLY A 202 17.63 -22.58 10.70
C GLY A 202 16.54 -22.78 11.77
N SER A 203 16.95 -22.85 13.04
CA SER A 203 16.05 -23.15 14.16
C SER A 203 15.26 -21.96 14.71
N LYS A 204 15.55 -20.74 14.25
CA LYS A 204 14.91 -19.50 14.73
C LYS A 204 13.53 -19.26 14.12
N TYR A 205 13.11 -20.04 13.12
CA TYR A 205 11.82 -19.88 12.44
C TYR A 205 11.16 -21.24 12.23
N THR A 206 9.84 -21.25 12.15
CA THR A 206 9.07 -22.45 11.76
C THR A 206 8.64 -22.32 10.31
N PHE A 207 9.21 -23.13 9.42
CA PHE A 207 8.81 -23.16 8.02
C PHE A 207 7.40 -23.76 7.86
N VAL A 208 6.57 -23.11 7.05
CA VAL A 208 5.24 -23.57 6.65
C VAL A 208 5.16 -23.59 5.12
N ASP A 209 4.77 -24.73 4.56
CA ASP A 209 4.65 -24.91 3.11
C ASP A 209 3.27 -24.46 2.61
N GLU A 210 3.03 -23.16 2.67
CA GLU A 210 1.82 -22.50 2.16
C GLU A 210 2.23 -21.33 1.27
N LYS A 211 1.38 -21.00 0.28
CA LYS A 211 1.66 -19.90 -0.65
C LYS A 211 1.91 -18.57 0.06
N VAL A 212 1.16 -18.30 1.13
CA VAL A 212 1.27 -17.10 1.95
C VAL A 212 1.07 -17.50 3.41
N VAL A 213 1.95 -17.04 4.28
CA VAL A 213 1.88 -17.29 5.73
C VAL A 213 1.86 -15.95 6.44
N GLN A 214 0.88 -15.78 7.33
CA GLN A 214 0.81 -14.62 8.24
C GLN A 214 0.93 -15.08 9.69
N ASP A 215 1.87 -14.50 10.43
CA ASP A 215 2.02 -14.66 11.87
C ASP A 215 2.16 -13.29 12.55
N GLY A 216 1.02 -12.76 13.01
CA GLY A 216 0.93 -11.40 13.54
C GLY A 216 1.22 -10.35 12.46
N GLN A 217 2.30 -9.58 12.67
CA GLN A 217 2.74 -8.48 11.82
C GLN A 217 3.80 -8.90 10.78
N LEU A 218 4.00 -10.21 10.59
CA LEU A 218 4.79 -10.74 9.49
C LEU A 218 3.90 -11.43 8.47
N ILE A 219 4.06 -11.06 7.19
CA ILE A 219 3.49 -11.77 6.04
C ILE A 219 4.63 -12.26 5.16
N THR A 220 4.62 -13.54 4.81
CA THR A 220 5.63 -14.14 3.94
C THR A 220 5.03 -14.94 2.81
N SER A 221 5.74 -15.07 1.69
CA SER A 221 5.28 -15.82 0.51
C SER A 221 6.43 -16.48 -0.26
N GLN A 222 6.10 -17.43 -1.14
CA GLN A 222 7.07 -18.38 -1.71
C GLN A 222 7.80 -17.91 -2.96
N GLY A 223 7.20 -17.15 -3.87
CA GLY A 223 7.89 -16.80 -5.13
C GLY A 223 7.02 -16.06 -6.15
N PRO A 224 7.48 -15.94 -7.41
CA PRO A 224 6.78 -15.15 -8.43
C PRO A 224 5.35 -15.63 -8.69
N SER A 225 5.10 -16.94 -8.58
CA SER A 225 3.77 -17.53 -8.77
C SER A 225 2.77 -17.19 -7.66
N THR A 226 3.23 -16.68 -6.51
CA THR A 226 2.40 -16.37 -5.34
C THR A 226 2.33 -14.86 -5.05
N VAL A 227 2.88 -14.01 -5.94
CA VAL A 227 2.90 -12.54 -5.74
C VAL A 227 1.51 -11.93 -5.54
N PHE A 228 0.50 -12.42 -6.27
CA PHE A 228 -0.85 -11.88 -6.17
C PHE A 228 -1.50 -12.29 -4.84
N ASP A 229 -1.37 -13.56 -4.42
CA ASP A 229 -1.81 -14.00 -3.10
C ASP A 229 -1.14 -13.16 -1.99
N PHE A 230 0.17 -12.93 -2.13
CA PHE A 230 0.97 -12.13 -1.19
C PHE A 230 0.48 -10.69 -1.08
N ALA A 231 0.38 -9.99 -2.21
CA ALA A 231 -0.05 -8.59 -2.22
C ALA A 231 -1.50 -8.43 -1.74
N LEU A 232 -2.39 -9.36 -2.11
CA LEU A 232 -3.77 -9.38 -1.61
C LEU A 232 -3.85 -9.61 -0.10
N LYS A 233 -2.94 -10.41 0.47
CA LYS A 233 -2.86 -10.59 1.93
C LYS A 233 -2.37 -9.32 2.64
N VAL A 234 -1.41 -8.61 2.06
CA VAL A 234 -0.98 -7.29 2.56
C VAL A 234 -2.13 -6.29 2.51
N ILE A 235 -2.90 -6.25 1.42
CA ILE A 235 -4.10 -5.39 1.29
C ILE A 235 -5.15 -5.77 2.33
N GLU A 236 -5.42 -7.06 2.52
CA GLU A 236 -6.36 -7.54 3.53
C GLU A 236 -5.96 -7.07 4.93
N HIS A 237 -4.68 -7.14 5.26
CA HIS A 237 -4.16 -6.69 6.56
C HIS A 237 -4.33 -5.19 6.77
N LEU A 238 -4.01 -4.36 5.76
CA LEU A 238 -4.00 -2.91 5.90
C LEU A 238 -5.38 -2.26 5.69
N CYS A 239 -6.18 -2.83 4.78
CA CYS A 239 -7.39 -2.21 4.26
C CYS A 239 -8.64 -3.08 4.41
N GLY A 240 -8.51 -4.29 4.95
CA GLY A 240 -9.60 -5.23 5.16
C GLY A 240 -9.91 -6.11 3.93
N LYS A 241 -10.61 -7.22 4.21
CA LYS A 241 -10.93 -8.25 3.21
C LYS A 241 -11.73 -7.72 2.02
N ASP A 242 -12.71 -6.85 2.24
CA ASP A 242 -13.55 -6.31 1.17
C ASP A 242 -12.73 -5.54 0.12
N LYS A 243 -11.71 -4.79 0.56
CA LYS A 243 -10.79 -4.09 -0.35
C LYS A 243 -9.94 -5.08 -1.14
N SER A 244 -9.40 -6.09 -0.47
CA SER A 244 -8.61 -7.16 -1.10
C SER A 244 -9.43 -7.89 -2.18
N ASP A 245 -10.65 -8.34 -1.84
CA ASP A 245 -11.56 -9.00 -2.78
C ASP A 245 -11.94 -8.10 -3.97
N THR A 246 -12.09 -6.79 -3.73
CA THR A 246 -12.36 -5.81 -4.79
C THR A 246 -11.19 -5.72 -5.76
N VAL A 247 -9.96 -5.61 -5.25
CA VAL A 247 -8.74 -5.55 -6.09
C VAL A 247 -8.54 -6.86 -6.85
N ALA A 248 -8.74 -8.02 -6.21
CA ALA A 248 -8.65 -9.32 -6.87
C ALA A 248 -9.59 -9.41 -8.08
N LYS A 249 -10.85 -8.98 -7.91
CA LYS A 249 -11.83 -8.93 -9.02
C LYS A 249 -11.42 -7.99 -10.14
N GLN A 250 -10.83 -6.83 -9.84
CA GLN A 250 -10.38 -5.86 -10.84
C GLN A 250 -9.30 -6.41 -11.78
N ILE A 251 -8.45 -7.31 -11.26
CA ILE A 251 -7.37 -7.94 -12.03
C ILE A 251 -7.72 -9.35 -12.54
N LEU A 252 -8.98 -9.77 -12.38
CA LEU A 252 -9.48 -11.09 -12.77
C LEU A 252 -8.78 -12.26 -12.05
N TYR A 253 -8.26 -12.00 -10.84
CA TYR A 253 -7.64 -13.01 -9.98
C TYR A 253 -8.72 -13.81 -9.23
N LYS A 254 -8.53 -15.13 -9.14
CA LYS A 254 -9.51 -16.07 -8.61
C LYS A 254 -9.04 -16.72 -7.32
#